data_AF-A0A560PTS9-F1
#
_entry.id   AF-A0A560PTS9-F1
#
_cell.length_a   1.000
_cell.length_b   1.000
_cell.length_c   1.000
_cell.angle_alpha   90.00
_cell.angle_beta   90.00
_cell.angle_gamma   90.00
#
_symmetry.space_group_name_H-M   'P 1'
#
loop_
_entity.id
_entity.type
_entity.pdbx_description
1 polymer ?
#
loop_
_entity_poly.entity_id
_entity_poly.type
_entity_poly.pdbx_seq_one_letter_code
_entity_poly.pdbx_strand_id
1 'polypeptide(L)'
;MAGDLILASVNDITLTTLTDAGGRMGGEIFHADKFSQQNWDLLRARVVEAGTGSVTNNRTGLPPHFYISFKQSDYKGSGNAKFKKLIRFATRPLTVVSSHPGLTDWNSNVADEVSAENCFREALQKASVTLEVYRYDTNDLIGRATGNVNDNLTYMKLINE
;
A
#
# COMPACT_ATOMS: atom_id res chain seq x y z
N MET A 1 -4.10 1.29 12.42
CA MET A 1 -2.96 1.96 11.77
C MET A 1 -3.44 2.51 10.43
N ALA A 2 -2.73 3.42 9.80
CA ALA A 2 -3.04 3.92 8.46
C ALA A 2 -1.80 3.73 7.59
N GLY A 3 -1.96 3.30 6.33
CA GLY A 3 -0.85 3.30 5.39
C GLY A 3 -0.56 4.69 4.85
N ASP A 4 0.65 4.91 4.36
CA ASP A 4 1.17 6.19 3.85
C ASP A 4 1.12 6.28 2.32
N LEU A 5 1.14 5.12 1.64
CA LEU A 5 1.03 4.97 0.20
C LEU A 5 0.11 3.79 -0.12
N ILE A 6 -0.64 3.86 -1.21
CA ILE A 6 -1.43 2.73 -1.73
C ILE A 6 -0.64 2.04 -2.82
N LEU A 7 -0.49 0.72 -2.70
CA LEU A 7 -0.14 -0.14 -3.83
C LEU A 7 -1.37 -1.00 -4.14
N ALA A 8 -2.04 -0.70 -5.25
CA ALA A 8 -3.41 -1.18 -5.50
C ALA A 8 -3.54 -2.71 -5.49
N SER A 9 -2.54 -3.42 -6.01
CA SER A 9 -2.45 -4.87 -5.99
C SER A 9 -1.00 -5.32 -5.91
N VAL A 10 -0.78 -6.49 -5.33
CA VAL A 10 0.50 -7.21 -5.32
C VAL A 10 0.31 -8.65 -5.77
N ASN A 11 1.39 -9.36 -6.03
CA ASN A 11 1.41 -10.81 -6.24
C ASN A 11 2.71 -11.38 -5.65
N ASP A 12 2.97 -12.67 -5.83
CA ASP A 12 4.17 -13.32 -5.28
C ASP A 12 5.47 -12.61 -5.68
N ILE A 13 5.58 -12.19 -6.94
CA ILE A 13 6.78 -11.54 -7.47
C ILE A 13 6.98 -10.15 -6.84
N THR A 14 5.91 -9.35 -6.75
CA THR A 14 6.01 -8.01 -6.18
C THR A 14 6.15 -8.05 -4.66
N LEU A 15 5.53 -9.02 -3.98
CA LEU A 15 5.75 -9.26 -2.55
C LEU A 15 7.17 -9.67 -2.23
N THR A 16 7.74 -10.61 -3.01
CA THR A 16 9.15 -10.99 -2.88
C THR A 16 10.05 -9.77 -3.06
N THR A 17 9.77 -8.95 -4.09
CA THR A 17 10.51 -7.71 -4.33
C THR A 17 10.43 -6.73 -3.15
N LEU A 18 9.26 -6.59 -2.53
CA LEU A 18 9.04 -5.69 -1.39
C LEU A 18 9.70 -6.21 -0.11
N THR A 19 9.63 -7.52 0.13
CA THR A 19 10.22 -8.17 1.31
C THR A 19 11.75 -8.23 1.22
N ASP A 20 12.31 -8.56 0.06
CA ASP A 20 13.76 -8.48 -0.23
C ASP A 20 14.31 -7.06 -0.02
N ALA A 21 13.49 -6.05 -0.33
CA ALA A 21 13.81 -4.64 -0.10
C ALA A 21 13.71 -4.20 1.38
N GLY A 22 13.42 -5.13 2.30
CA GLY A 22 13.30 -4.87 3.74
C GLY A 22 11.89 -4.56 4.22
N GLY A 23 10.87 -4.78 3.38
CA GLY A 23 9.46 -4.63 3.75
C GLY A 23 9.01 -5.75 4.67
N ARG A 24 8.33 -5.40 5.77
CA ARG A 24 7.73 -6.35 6.72
C ARG A 24 6.23 -6.42 6.50
N MET A 25 5.71 -7.60 6.17
CA MET A 25 4.27 -7.82 6.00
C MET A 25 3.56 -7.78 7.36
N GLY A 26 2.36 -7.17 7.38
CA GLY A 26 1.46 -7.22 8.53
C GLY A 26 0.76 -8.58 8.62
N GLY A 27 0.53 -9.06 9.83
CA GLY A 27 0.03 -10.41 10.10
C GLY A 27 -1.46 -10.67 9.83
N GLU A 28 -2.21 -9.64 9.43
CA GLU A 28 -3.67 -9.69 9.36
C GLU A 28 -4.24 -8.84 8.22
N ILE A 29 -5.47 -9.16 7.80
CA ILE A 29 -6.30 -8.29 6.97
C ILE A 29 -7.05 -7.34 7.89
N PHE A 30 -6.78 -6.05 7.77
CA PHE A 30 -7.50 -5.01 8.46
C PHE A 30 -8.90 -4.83 7.88
N HIS A 31 -9.86 -4.56 8.74
CA HIS A 31 -11.26 -4.33 8.38
C HIS A 31 -11.86 -5.47 7.57
N ALA A 32 -11.54 -6.70 7.95
CA ALA A 32 -12.02 -7.90 7.29
C ALA A 32 -13.55 -7.98 7.21
N ASP A 33 -14.26 -7.30 8.11
CA ASP A 33 -15.72 -7.17 8.18
C ASP A 33 -16.33 -6.23 7.11
N LYS A 34 -15.53 -5.37 6.48
CA LYS A 34 -15.99 -4.31 5.56
C LYS A 34 -15.93 -4.71 4.08
N PHE A 35 -16.23 -5.98 3.79
CA PHE A 35 -16.03 -6.56 2.46
C PHE A 35 -17.10 -6.20 1.43
N SER A 36 -18.20 -5.56 1.83
CA SER A 36 -19.33 -5.27 0.93
C SER A 36 -18.95 -4.37 -0.26
N GLN A 37 -19.71 -4.47 -1.36
CA GLN A 37 -19.51 -3.61 -2.54
C GLN A 37 -19.53 -2.11 -2.20
N GLN A 38 -20.34 -1.70 -1.22
CA GLN A 38 -20.42 -0.31 -0.78
C GLN A 38 -19.07 0.23 -0.25
N ASN A 39 -18.30 -0.59 0.47
CA ASN A 39 -16.99 -0.19 0.98
C ASN A 39 -15.97 -0.02 -0.15
N TRP A 40 -16.04 -0.85 -1.18
CA TRP A 40 -15.20 -0.74 -2.38
C TRP A 40 -15.55 0.48 -3.24
N ASP A 41 -16.83 0.79 -3.38
CA ASP A 41 -17.28 2.00 -4.06
C ASP A 41 -16.84 3.25 -3.29
N LEU A 42 -16.86 3.20 -1.96
CA LEU A 42 -16.34 4.27 -1.12
C LEU A 42 -14.85 4.50 -1.33
N LEU A 43 -14.02 3.43 -1.36
CA LEU A 43 -12.60 3.56 -1.70
C LEU A 43 -12.41 4.28 -3.03
N ARG A 44 -13.16 3.87 -4.07
CA ARG A 44 -13.07 4.50 -5.39
C ARG A 44 -13.44 5.99 -5.33
N ALA A 45 -14.52 6.33 -4.63
CA ALA A 45 -14.93 7.72 -4.45
C ALA A 45 -13.84 8.55 -3.76
N ARG A 46 -13.22 8.02 -2.69
CA ARG A 46 -12.12 8.69 -1.98
C ARG A 46 -10.90 8.91 -2.86
N VAL A 47 -10.51 7.92 -3.67
CA VAL A 47 -9.40 8.07 -4.61
C VAL A 47 -9.68 9.17 -5.64
N VAL A 48 -10.92 9.26 -6.14
CA VAL A 48 -11.35 10.34 -7.04
C VAL A 48 -11.30 11.71 -6.35
N GLU A 49 -11.83 11.81 -5.12
CA GLU A 49 -11.79 13.05 -4.32
C GLU A 49 -10.34 13.54 -4.11
N ALA A 50 -9.40 12.64 -3.83
CA ALA A 50 -7.99 12.99 -3.71
C ALA A 50 -7.41 13.53 -5.04
N GLY A 51 -7.85 12.98 -6.18
CA GLY A 51 -7.49 13.48 -7.51
C GLY A 51 -7.98 14.91 -7.77
N THR A 52 -9.06 15.34 -7.10
CA THR A 52 -9.57 16.72 -7.17
C THR A 52 -8.89 17.68 -6.17
N GLY A 53 -7.79 17.26 -5.53
CA GLY A 53 -7.01 18.08 -4.62
C GLY A 53 -7.50 18.08 -3.16
N SER A 54 -8.38 17.14 -2.79
CA SER A 54 -8.80 17.00 -1.39
C SER A 54 -7.60 16.62 -0.50
N VAL A 55 -7.36 17.44 0.51
CA VAL A 55 -6.31 17.25 1.52
C VAL A 55 -6.84 16.66 2.84
N THR A 56 -8.14 16.38 2.91
CA THR A 56 -8.78 15.86 4.12
C THR A 56 -8.67 14.35 4.16
N ASN A 57 -8.05 13.81 5.22
CA ASN A 57 -8.02 12.37 5.44
C ASN A 57 -9.42 11.88 5.84
N ASN A 58 -10.00 10.95 5.08
CA ASN A 58 -11.33 10.39 5.36
C ASN A 58 -11.35 8.88 5.11
N ARG A 59 -10.78 8.18 6.09
CA ARG A 59 -10.53 6.74 6.06
C ARG A 59 -11.69 5.89 6.58
N THR A 60 -12.80 6.52 6.95
CA THR A 60 -13.94 5.82 7.54
C THR A 60 -14.59 4.92 6.50
N GLY A 61 -14.82 3.66 6.86
CA GLY A 61 -15.53 2.70 6.00
C GLY A 61 -14.71 2.11 4.86
N LEU A 62 -13.39 2.31 4.82
CA LEU A 62 -12.53 1.69 3.80
C LEU A 62 -12.58 0.14 3.86
N PRO A 63 -12.45 -0.54 2.70
CA PRO A 63 -12.59 -1.99 2.58
C PRO A 63 -11.36 -2.74 3.13
N PRO A 64 -11.37 -4.08 3.12
CA PRO A 64 -10.28 -4.89 3.63
C PRO A 64 -8.96 -4.59 2.92
N HIS A 65 -7.88 -4.48 3.71
CA HIS A 65 -6.53 -4.24 3.22
C HIS A 65 -5.49 -4.83 4.18
N PHE A 66 -4.26 -4.99 3.72
CA PHE A 66 -3.13 -5.34 4.59
C PHE A 66 -1.99 -4.34 4.42
N TYR A 67 -1.00 -4.42 5.30
CA TYR A 67 0.12 -3.49 5.34
C TYR A 67 1.46 -4.16 5.02
N ILE A 68 2.34 -3.39 4.39
CA ILE A 68 3.77 -3.71 4.27
C ILE A 68 4.55 -2.51 4.80
N SER A 69 5.24 -2.66 5.92
CA SER A 69 5.94 -1.59 6.61
C SER A 69 7.44 -1.61 6.33
N PHE A 70 8.01 -0.44 6.04
CA PHE A 70 9.44 -0.26 5.81
C PHE A 70 10.02 0.64 6.91
N LYS A 71 11.19 0.26 7.41
CA LYS A 71 11.98 1.06 8.36
C LYS A 71 13.35 1.34 7.76
N GLN A 72 13.91 2.51 8.06
CA GLN A 72 15.25 2.88 7.58
C GLN A 72 16.31 1.83 7.94
N SER A 73 16.25 1.26 9.14
CA SER A 73 17.21 0.26 9.63
C SER A 73 17.25 -1.03 8.81
N ASP A 74 16.12 -1.39 8.20
CA ASP A 74 15.93 -2.67 7.53
C ASP A 74 15.91 -2.51 6.00
N TYR A 75 15.87 -1.27 5.50
CA TYR A 75 15.68 -0.97 4.10
C TYR A 75 16.88 -1.40 3.25
N LYS A 76 16.60 -2.31 2.30
CA LYS A 76 17.56 -2.89 1.35
C LYS A 76 17.16 -2.62 -0.11
N GLY A 77 16.11 -1.81 -0.33
CA GLY A 77 15.61 -1.50 -1.66
C GLY A 77 16.48 -0.53 -2.47
N SER A 78 17.50 0.09 -1.85
CA SER A 78 18.23 1.17 -2.53
C SER A 78 18.98 0.67 -3.77
N GLY A 79 18.76 1.33 -4.91
CA GLY A 79 19.33 0.96 -6.20
C GLY A 79 18.74 -0.31 -6.83
N ASN A 80 17.82 -1.02 -6.17
CA ASN A 80 17.24 -2.25 -6.68
C ASN A 80 16.28 -1.95 -7.84
N ALA A 81 16.63 -2.46 -9.04
CA ALA A 81 15.88 -2.23 -10.28
C ALA A 81 14.41 -2.69 -10.24
N LYS A 82 14.11 -3.79 -9.54
CA LYS A 82 12.73 -4.28 -9.42
C LYS A 82 11.94 -3.41 -8.45
N PHE A 83 12.55 -3.05 -7.32
CA PHE A 83 11.90 -2.22 -6.30
C PHE A 83 11.54 -0.83 -6.84
N LYS A 84 12.48 -0.13 -7.49
CA LYS A 84 12.21 1.21 -8.03
C LYS A 84 11.15 1.23 -9.13
N LYS A 85 11.13 0.20 -9.97
CA LYS A 85 10.07 -0.01 -10.98
C LYS A 85 8.71 -0.24 -10.35
N LEU A 86 8.66 -0.93 -9.21
CA LEU A 86 7.42 -1.22 -8.50
C LEU A 86 6.90 0.00 -7.74
N ILE A 87 7.76 0.64 -6.94
CA ILE A 87 7.33 1.66 -5.97
C ILE A 87 6.79 2.93 -6.63
N ARG A 88 7.25 3.28 -7.84
CA ARG A 88 6.71 4.42 -8.61
C ARG A 88 5.22 4.30 -8.93
N PHE A 89 4.64 3.10 -8.87
CA PHE A 89 3.20 2.90 -9.09
C PHE A 89 2.37 3.03 -7.81
N ALA A 90 3.01 3.22 -6.65
CA ALA A 90 2.28 3.53 -5.44
C ALA A 90 1.70 4.96 -5.52
N THR A 91 0.50 5.15 -4.99
CA THR A 91 -0.21 6.44 -5.03
C THR A 91 -0.41 6.99 -3.63
N ARG A 92 -0.58 8.31 -3.49
CA ARG A 92 -0.80 8.96 -2.20
C ARG A 92 -2.09 9.78 -2.14
N PRO A 93 -3.28 9.15 -2.22
CA PRO A 93 -4.54 9.85 -2.03
C PRO A 93 -4.78 10.12 -0.55
N LEU A 94 -4.57 11.35 -0.08
CA LEU A 94 -4.67 11.71 1.36
C LEU A 94 -6.04 11.39 1.97
N THR A 95 -7.11 11.36 1.18
CA THR A 95 -8.43 10.88 1.61
C THR A 95 -8.41 9.42 2.08
N VAL A 96 -7.47 8.60 1.60
CA VAL A 96 -7.33 7.18 1.92
C VAL A 96 -6.11 6.92 2.80
N VAL A 97 -4.98 7.61 2.66
CA VAL A 97 -3.72 7.36 3.40
C VAL A 97 -3.39 8.41 4.47
N SER A 98 -2.46 8.11 5.38
CA SER A 98 -1.97 9.06 6.38
C SER A 98 -1.12 10.18 5.79
N SER A 99 -1.04 11.28 6.55
CA SER A 99 -0.18 12.41 6.24
C SER A 99 1.26 12.14 6.72
N HIS A 100 2.03 11.42 5.93
CA HIS A 100 3.46 11.19 6.20
C HIS A 100 4.32 12.43 5.84
N PRO A 101 5.15 12.97 6.75
CA PRO A 101 5.93 14.21 6.53
C PRO A 101 7.06 14.08 5.50
N GLY A 102 7.46 12.85 5.21
CA GLY A 102 8.45 12.52 4.18
C GLY A 102 7.89 12.33 2.78
N LEU A 103 6.56 12.32 2.62
CA LEU A 103 5.91 12.00 1.34
C LEU A 103 5.05 13.16 0.81
N THR A 104 5.30 14.39 1.26
CA THR A 104 4.58 15.60 0.81
C THR A 104 4.62 15.75 -0.71
N ASP A 105 5.79 15.49 -1.30
CA ASP A 105 6.06 15.70 -2.72
C ASP A 105 5.96 14.39 -3.53
N TRP A 106 5.39 13.32 -2.95
CA TRP A 106 5.31 12.01 -3.59
C TRP A 106 4.72 12.08 -5.01
N ASN A 107 3.58 12.75 -5.17
CA ASN A 107 2.88 12.84 -6.45
C ASN A 107 3.70 13.55 -7.54
N SER A 108 4.66 14.40 -7.16
CA SER A 108 5.57 15.08 -8.10
C SER A 108 6.82 14.25 -8.44
N ASN A 109 7.13 13.22 -7.65
CA ASN A 109 8.35 12.42 -7.76
C ASN A 109 8.14 11.02 -8.35
N VAL A 110 6.91 10.65 -8.73
CA VAL A 110 6.59 9.31 -9.28
C VAL A 110 6.68 9.20 -10.80
N ALA A 111 7.06 10.27 -11.50
CA ALA A 111 7.15 10.29 -12.97
C ALA A 111 8.22 9.32 -13.50
N ASP A 112 9.30 9.10 -12.75
CA ASP A 112 10.34 8.13 -13.04
C ASP A 112 10.70 7.27 -11.82
N GLU A 113 11.30 6.11 -12.07
CA GLU A 113 11.61 5.13 -11.02
C GLU A 113 12.67 5.61 -10.02
N VAL A 114 13.64 6.42 -10.45
CA VAL A 114 14.76 6.86 -9.60
C VAL A 114 14.30 7.95 -8.64
N SER A 115 13.53 8.93 -9.13
CA SER A 115 12.95 9.98 -8.30
C SER A 115 11.98 9.39 -7.26
N ALA A 116 11.18 8.39 -7.64
CA ALA A 116 10.25 7.73 -6.72
C ALA A 116 11.01 7.00 -5.60
N GLU A 117 12.06 6.25 -5.94
CA GLU A 117 12.91 5.57 -4.96
C GLU A 117 13.61 6.56 -4.02
N ASN A 118 14.14 7.66 -4.56
CA ASN A 118 14.80 8.70 -3.76
C ASN A 118 13.81 9.34 -2.77
N CYS A 119 12.61 9.71 -3.23
CA CYS A 119 11.56 10.25 -2.37
C CYS A 119 11.15 9.24 -1.28
N PHE A 120 11.02 7.95 -1.64
CA PHE A 120 10.73 6.89 -0.67
C PHE A 120 11.83 6.75 0.39
N ARG A 121 13.11 6.79 -0.03
CA ARG A 121 14.27 6.71 0.88
C ARG A 121 14.36 7.92 1.79
N GLU A 122 14.14 9.12 1.27
CA GLU A 122 14.08 10.35 2.08
C GLU A 122 12.92 10.29 3.08
N ALA A 123 11.78 9.73 2.69
CA ALA A 123 10.67 9.51 3.59
C ALA A 123 11.06 8.60 4.77
N LEU A 124 11.78 7.52 4.50
CA LEU A 124 12.26 6.59 5.53
C LEU A 124 13.18 7.26 6.57
N GLN A 125 13.89 8.32 6.20
CA GLN A 125 14.73 9.08 7.15
C GLN A 125 13.90 9.88 8.15
N LYS A 126 12.63 10.17 7.84
CA LYS A 126 11.72 10.94 8.71
C LYS A 126 10.85 10.05 9.58
N ALA A 127 10.35 8.94 9.04
CA ALA A 127 9.57 7.93 9.77
C ALA A 127 9.47 6.63 8.94
N SER A 128 8.90 5.58 9.52
CA SER A 128 8.57 4.37 8.75
C SER A 128 7.55 4.68 7.67
N VAL A 129 7.70 4.05 6.49
CA VAL A 129 6.73 4.15 5.39
C VAL A 129 5.92 2.86 5.32
N THR A 130 4.60 2.98 5.33
CA THR A 130 3.67 1.84 5.27
C THR A 130 2.93 1.83 3.94
N LEU A 131 3.01 0.72 3.21
CA LEU A 131 2.18 0.49 2.02
C LEU A 131 0.85 -0.14 2.45
N GLU A 132 -0.25 0.40 1.94
CA GLU A 132 -1.60 -0.12 2.07
C GLU A 132 -1.98 -0.85 0.78
N VAL A 133 -2.30 -2.14 0.92
CA VAL A 133 -2.56 -3.03 -0.22
C VAL A 133 -3.97 -3.59 -0.14
N TYR A 134 -4.72 -3.43 -1.23
CA TYR A 134 -6.15 -3.79 -1.30
C TYR A 134 -6.43 -5.06 -2.08
N ARG A 135 -5.51 -5.53 -2.94
CA ARG A 135 -5.74 -6.69 -3.80
C ARG A 135 -4.50 -7.58 -3.89
N TYR A 136 -4.76 -8.82 -4.25
CA TYR A 136 -3.75 -9.81 -4.55
C TYR A 136 -4.04 -10.42 -5.92
N ASP A 137 -3.08 -10.33 -6.84
CA ASP A 137 -3.26 -10.53 -8.27
C ASP A 137 -4.44 -9.71 -8.81
N THR A 138 -5.48 -10.39 -9.27
CA THR A 138 -6.72 -9.83 -9.77
C THR A 138 -7.87 -10.00 -8.78
N ASN A 139 -7.59 -10.52 -7.58
CA ASN A 139 -8.59 -10.82 -6.57
C ASN A 139 -8.60 -9.79 -5.45
N ASP A 140 -9.79 -9.53 -4.90
CA ASP A 140 -9.89 -8.85 -3.62
C ASP A 140 -9.44 -9.79 -2.51
N LEU A 141 -8.90 -9.22 -1.42
CA LEU A 141 -8.39 -10.02 -0.29
C LEU A 141 -9.50 -10.84 0.38
N ILE A 142 -10.71 -10.29 0.39
CA ILE A 142 -11.91 -10.93 0.92
C ILE A 142 -13.00 -10.83 -0.14
N GLY A 143 -13.67 -11.94 -0.39
CA GLY A 143 -14.77 -12.02 -1.35
C GLY A 143 -15.94 -11.12 -0.94
N ARG A 144 -16.35 -10.20 -1.82
CA ARG A 144 -17.38 -9.18 -1.50
C ARG A 144 -18.76 -9.73 -1.16
N ALA A 145 -19.07 -10.93 -1.64
CA ALA A 145 -20.34 -11.60 -1.40
C ALA A 145 -20.28 -12.60 -0.24
N THR A 146 -19.10 -13.18 0.02
CA THR A 146 -18.94 -14.30 0.94
C THR A 146 -18.35 -13.90 2.27
N GLY A 147 -17.61 -12.78 2.33
CA GLY A 147 -16.85 -12.40 3.53
C GLY A 147 -15.66 -13.33 3.82
N ASN A 148 -15.40 -14.30 2.95
CA ASN A 148 -14.31 -15.24 3.11
C ASN A 148 -13.02 -14.68 2.53
N VAL A 149 -11.91 -14.93 3.24
CA VAL A 149 -10.56 -14.68 2.76
C VAL A 149 -10.34 -15.44 1.46
N ASN A 150 -9.71 -14.80 0.47
CA ASN A 150 -9.43 -15.45 -0.81
C ASN A 150 -8.33 -16.51 -0.64
N ASP A 151 -8.60 -17.74 -1.09
CA ASP A 151 -7.66 -18.87 -0.95
C ASP A 151 -6.34 -18.67 -1.71
N ASN A 152 -6.30 -17.75 -2.68
CA ASN A 152 -5.10 -17.41 -3.46
C ASN A 152 -4.15 -16.45 -2.73
N LEU A 153 -4.41 -16.07 -1.48
CA LEU A 153 -3.56 -15.15 -0.72
C LEU A 153 -2.30 -15.83 -0.20
N THR A 154 -1.31 -16.00 -1.06
CA THR A 154 0.00 -16.58 -0.67
C THR A 154 0.69 -15.78 0.42
N TYR A 155 0.46 -14.46 0.52
CA TYR A 155 1.09 -13.63 1.55
C TYR A 155 0.79 -14.11 2.98
N MET A 156 -0.43 -14.64 3.23
CA MET A 156 -0.80 -15.21 4.53
C MET A 156 0.07 -16.41 4.90
N LYS A 157 0.60 -17.13 3.90
CA LYS A 157 1.54 -18.24 4.10
C LYS A 157 2.92 -17.71 4.45
N LEU A 158 3.41 -16.69 3.73
CA LEU A 158 4.73 -16.07 3.95
C LEU A 158 4.90 -15.41 5.33
N ILE A 159 3.81 -15.06 6.03
CA ILE A 159 3.88 -14.54 7.41
C ILE A 159 4.17 -15.65 8.42
N ASN A 160 3.78 -16.89 8.11
CA ASN A 160 3.86 -18.04 9.01
C ASN A 160 5.10 -18.93 8.73
N GLU A 161 5.99 -18.51 7.84
CA GLU A 161 7.29 -19.13 7.53
C GLU A 161 8.43 -18.42 8.28
#